data_AF-K1QQ40-F1
#
_entry.id   AF-K1QQ40-F1
#
_cell.length_a   1.000
_cell.length_b   1.000
_cell.length_c   1.000
_cell.angle_alpha   90.00
_cell.angle_beta   90.00
_cell.angle_gamma   90.00
#
_symmetry.space_group_name_H-M   'P 1'
#
loop_
_entity.id
_entity.type
_entity.pdbx_description
1 polymer ?
#
loop_
_entity_poly.entity_id
_entity_poly.type
_entity_poly.pdbx_seq_one_letter_code
_entity_poly.pdbx_strand_id
1 'polypeptide(L)'
;MVTLGMFYLRHQSSAIRSVAADDILVHFFICACTFVKGAFINSSKNRKKDVLTVSPHYLPFWEEASQLWFLTIQAMTSCTSLYPQLVKATLVSGMMPQLAKVFIAVQGRDVGEEVIRCVLSLFITMAHCHEQVRNVIKTTGGLQLSKIYDSKELRKELGIAEKGGQEKKS
;
A
#
# COMPACT_ATOMS: atom_id res chain seq x y z
N MET A 1 -10.45 -6.61 -14.82
CA MET A 1 -11.13 -5.30 -15.04
C MET A 1 -10.41 -4.14 -14.34
N VAL A 2 -10.12 -4.24 -13.03
CA VAL A 2 -9.50 -3.13 -12.25
C VAL A 2 -8.13 -2.72 -12.78
N THR A 3 -7.22 -3.65 -13.04
CA THR A 3 -5.86 -3.33 -13.50
C THR A 3 -5.82 -2.66 -14.87
N LEU A 4 -6.64 -3.14 -15.83
CA LEU A 4 -6.77 -2.52 -17.14
C LEU A 4 -7.36 -1.09 -17.06
N GLY A 5 -8.32 -0.88 -16.16
CA GLY A 5 -8.83 0.46 -15.88
C GLY A 5 -7.75 1.41 -15.35
N MET A 6 -6.83 0.92 -14.51
CA MET A 6 -5.74 1.76 -13.97
C MET A 6 -4.77 2.19 -15.07
N PHE A 7 -4.45 1.28 -16.00
CA PHE A 7 -3.63 1.61 -17.17
C PHE A 7 -4.33 2.57 -18.13
N TYR A 8 -5.62 2.37 -18.37
CA TYR A 8 -6.41 3.28 -19.19
C TYR A 8 -6.46 4.70 -18.60
N LEU A 9 -6.67 4.82 -17.28
CA LEU A 9 -6.65 6.11 -16.61
C LEU A 9 -5.29 6.79 -16.72
N ARG A 10 -4.20 6.05 -16.43
CA ARG A 10 -2.84 6.57 -16.62
C ARG A 10 -2.63 7.14 -18.03
N HIS A 11 -3.15 6.45 -19.05
CA HIS A 11 -3.07 6.88 -20.45
C HIS A 11 -3.94 8.12 -20.75
N GLN A 12 -5.09 8.28 -20.10
CA GLN A 12 -6.05 9.39 -20.34
C GLN A 12 -5.91 10.60 -19.41
N SER A 13 -4.83 10.69 -18.65
CA SER A 13 -4.61 11.78 -17.67
C SER A 13 -4.73 13.21 -18.21
N SER A 14 -4.65 13.41 -19.53
CA SER A 14 -4.84 14.72 -20.18
C SER A 14 -6.29 15.05 -20.58
N ALA A 15 -7.25 14.10 -20.53
CA ALA A 15 -8.54 14.22 -21.24
C ALA A 15 -9.80 14.29 -20.36
N ILE A 16 -9.73 13.97 -19.06
CA ILE A 16 -10.94 13.81 -18.24
C ILE A 16 -11.37 15.14 -17.60
N ARG A 17 -12.46 15.74 -18.08
CA ARG A 17 -13.16 16.88 -17.44
C ARG A 17 -14.68 16.62 -17.41
N SER A 18 -15.19 16.05 -16.32
CA SER A 18 -16.62 15.93 -16.03
C SER A 18 -16.84 15.56 -14.56
N VAL A 19 -17.81 16.19 -13.88
CA VAL A 19 -18.13 15.94 -12.46
C VAL A 19 -18.73 14.54 -12.24
N ALA A 20 -19.52 14.02 -13.18
CA ALA A 20 -20.01 12.63 -13.12
C ALA A 20 -18.89 11.59 -13.33
N ALA A 21 -17.80 11.98 -14.00
CA ALA A 21 -16.61 11.14 -14.08
C ALA A 21 -15.89 11.07 -12.73
N ASP A 22 -16.02 12.08 -11.86
CA ASP A 22 -15.32 12.12 -10.57
C ASP A 22 -15.79 11.01 -9.61
N ASP A 23 -17.10 10.81 -9.47
CA ASP A 23 -17.66 9.76 -8.61
C ASP A 23 -17.35 8.35 -9.13
N ILE A 24 -17.41 8.16 -10.45
CA ILE A 24 -17.05 6.89 -11.09
C ILE A 24 -15.56 6.59 -10.88
N LEU A 25 -14.69 7.59 -11.03
CA LEU A 25 -13.25 7.45 -10.78
C LEU A 25 -12.95 7.13 -9.31
N VAL A 26 -13.62 7.80 -8.38
CA VAL A 26 -13.47 7.50 -6.95
C VAL A 26 -13.90 6.06 -6.65
N HIS A 27 -15.04 5.62 -7.18
CA HIS A 27 -15.51 4.24 -7.00
C HIS A 27 -14.52 3.23 -7.58
N PHE A 28 -14.01 3.50 -8.77
CA PHE A 28 -13.00 2.69 -9.41
C PHE A 28 -11.71 2.58 -8.56
N PHE A 29 -11.21 3.70 -8.02
CA PHE A 29 -10.06 3.67 -7.11
C PHE A 29 -10.36 2.95 -5.80
N ILE A 30 -11.59 3.02 -5.28
CA ILE A 30 -12.00 2.22 -4.11
C ILE A 30 -11.91 0.73 -4.42
N CYS A 31 -12.33 0.29 -5.61
CA CYS A 31 -12.16 -1.09 -6.05
C CYS A 31 -10.67 -1.48 -6.14
N ALA A 32 -9.81 -0.62 -6.69
CA ALA A 32 -8.36 -0.85 -6.74
C ALA A 32 -7.74 -0.99 -5.35
N CYS A 33 -8.05 -0.07 -4.44
CA CYS A 33 -7.60 -0.13 -3.06
C CYS A 33 -8.10 -1.41 -2.36
N THR A 34 -9.34 -1.83 -2.63
CA THR A 34 -9.94 -3.04 -2.04
C THR A 34 -9.30 -4.32 -2.56
N PHE A 35 -9.02 -4.37 -3.87
CA PHE A 35 -8.27 -5.46 -4.49
C PHE A 35 -6.87 -5.60 -3.87
N VAL A 36 -6.14 -4.49 -3.75
CA VAL A 36 -4.79 -4.48 -3.19
C VAL A 36 -4.77 -4.89 -1.72
N LYS A 37 -5.62 -4.28 -0.88
CA LYS A 37 -5.64 -4.58 0.57
C LYS A 37 -6.18 -5.98 0.90
N GLY A 38 -6.96 -6.57 0.00
CA GLY A 38 -7.64 -7.86 0.22
C GLY A 38 -6.84 -9.09 -0.18
N ALA A 39 -5.73 -8.91 -0.91
CA ALA A 39 -4.96 -10.02 -1.47
C ALA A 39 -4.28 -10.89 -0.39
N PHE A 40 -3.77 -10.28 0.67
CA PHE A 40 -3.02 -10.96 1.72
C PHE A 40 -3.68 -10.85 3.09
N ILE A 41 -3.53 -11.92 3.87
CA ILE A 41 -3.88 -11.99 5.28
C ILE A 41 -2.70 -12.58 6.07
N ASN A 42 -2.64 -12.28 7.37
CA ASN A 42 -1.78 -13.00 8.29
C ASN A 42 -2.48 -14.29 8.74
N SER A 43 -1.77 -15.40 8.64
CA SER A 43 -2.23 -16.70 9.14
C SER A 43 -1.26 -17.23 10.19
N SER A 44 -1.78 -17.72 11.30
CA SER A 44 -0.97 -18.36 12.34
C SER A 44 -0.88 -19.86 12.06
N LYS A 45 0.14 -20.28 11.30
CA LYS A 45 0.45 -21.71 11.19
C LYS A 45 1.11 -22.16 12.49
N ASN A 46 0.51 -23.13 13.17
CA ASN A 46 1.05 -23.82 14.35
C ASN A 46 1.29 -22.96 15.62
N ARG A 47 0.45 -21.93 15.86
CA ARG A 47 0.37 -21.14 17.12
C ARG A 47 1.66 -20.45 17.58
N LYS A 48 2.70 -20.39 16.74
CA LYS A 48 3.99 -19.80 17.13
C LYS A 48 4.26 -18.47 16.43
N LYS A 49 3.88 -18.32 15.15
CA LYS A 49 4.26 -17.17 14.32
C LYS A 49 3.26 -16.91 13.20
N ASP A 50 2.93 -15.65 12.98
CA ASP A 50 2.16 -15.20 11.83
C ASP A 50 3.03 -15.22 10.57
N VAL A 51 2.48 -15.78 9.50
CA VAL A 51 3.06 -15.84 8.15
C VAL A 51 2.11 -15.15 7.15
N LEU A 52 2.69 -14.59 6.08
CA LEU A 52 1.91 -13.96 5.03
C LEU A 52 1.27 -15.04 4.16
N THR A 53 -0.04 -14.96 3.98
CA THR A 53 -0.78 -15.92 3.14
C THR A 53 -1.73 -15.17 2.22
N VAL A 54 -1.92 -15.71 1.03
CA VAL A 54 -2.95 -15.23 0.11
C VAL A 54 -4.32 -15.50 0.75
N SER A 55 -5.19 -14.51 0.70
CA SER A 55 -6.55 -14.63 1.22
C SER A 55 -7.30 -15.78 0.53
N PRO A 56 -8.13 -16.56 1.26
CA PRO A 56 -8.92 -17.65 0.67
C PRO A 56 -9.78 -17.22 -0.52
N HIS A 57 -10.19 -15.96 -0.56
CA HIS A 57 -10.93 -15.40 -1.68
C HIS A 57 -10.12 -15.32 -2.96
N TYR A 58 -8.81 -15.11 -2.88
CA TYR A 58 -7.91 -14.98 -4.03
C TYR A 58 -7.16 -16.27 -4.36
N LEU A 59 -7.05 -17.19 -3.39
CA LEU A 59 -6.25 -18.41 -3.52
C LEU A 59 -6.55 -19.23 -4.78
N PRO A 60 -7.82 -19.45 -5.21
CA PRO A 60 -8.13 -20.27 -6.38
C PRO A 60 -7.64 -19.70 -7.72
N PHE A 61 -7.31 -18.41 -7.78
CA PHE A 61 -6.94 -17.69 -9.01
C PHE A 61 -5.71 -16.79 -8.77
N TRP A 62 -4.89 -17.13 -7.78
CA TRP A 62 -3.78 -16.28 -7.37
C TRP A 62 -2.68 -16.23 -8.44
N GLU A 63 -2.48 -17.30 -9.19
CA GLU A 63 -1.47 -17.34 -10.25
C GLU A 63 -1.71 -16.19 -11.25
N GLU A 64 -2.94 -16.02 -11.73
CA GLU A 64 -3.33 -14.96 -12.64
C GLU A 64 -3.49 -13.60 -11.93
N ALA A 65 -4.05 -13.60 -10.72
CA ALA A 65 -4.30 -12.35 -9.99
C ALA A 65 -3.03 -11.72 -9.40
N SER A 66 -1.98 -12.49 -9.16
CA SER A 66 -0.73 -11.99 -8.57
C SER A 66 -0.08 -10.93 -9.46
N GLN A 67 0.02 -11.19 -10.76
CA GLN A 67 0.55 -10.23 -11.74
C GLN A 67 -0.31 -8.97 -11.78
N LEU A 68 -1.63 -9.13 -11.80
CA LEU A 68 -2.57 -8.01 -11.77
C LEU A 68 -2.45 -7.18 -10.49
N TRP A 69 -2.17 -7.82 -9.36
CA TRP A 69 -1.94 -7.17 -8.08
C TRP A 69 -0.69 -6.29 -8.12
N PHE A 70 0.44 -6.83 -8.59
CA PHE A 70 1.68 -6.06 -8.76
C PHE A 70 1.50 -4.86 -9.70
N LEU A 71 0.88 -5.09 -10.86
CA LEU A 71 0.63 -4.04 -11.85
C LEU A 71 -0.32 -2.96 -11.31
N THR A 72 -1.30 -3.34 -10.50
CA THR A 72 -2.22 -2.38 -9.88
C THR A 72 -1.48 -1.47 -8.91
N ILE A 73 -0.61 -2.00 -8.06
CA ILE A 73 0.20 -1.17 -7.16
C ILE A 73 1.09 -0.22 -7.95
N GLN A 74 1.81 -0.71 -8.96
CA GLN A 74 2.67 0.13 -9.80
C GLN A 74 1.89 1.26 -10.47
N ALA A 75 0.70 0.95 -11.00
CA ALA A 75 -0.17 1.95 -11.60
C ALA A 75 -0.66 2.97 -10.56
N MET A 76 -1.08 2.51 -9.37
CA MET A 76 -1.48 3.40 -8.27
C MET A 76 -0.35 4.36 -7.90
N THR A 77 0.86 3.86 -7.67
CA THR A 77 2.06 4.66 -7.40
C THR A 77 2.29 5.72 -8.48
N SER A 78 2.14 5.38 -9.76
CA SER A 78 2.31 6.34 -10.86
C SER A 78 1.16 7.35 -10.99
N CYS A 79 -0.03 6.99 -10.53
CA CYS A 79 -1.23 7.82 -10.59
C CYS A 79 -1.42 8.69 -9.35
N THR A 80 -0.69 8.43 -8.27
CA THR A 80 -0.84 9.12 -6.98
C THR A 80 -0.77 10.64 -7.08
N SER A 81 0.16 11.19 -7.86
CA SER A 81 0.28 12.65 -8.03
C SER A 81 -0.70 13.25 -9.04
N LEU A 82 -1.31 12.41 -9.88
CA LEU A 82 -2.15 12.83 -11.00
C LEU A 82 -3.64 12.87 -10.64
N TYR A 83 -4.07 12.02 -9.70
CA TYR A 83 -5.48 11.83 -9.36
C TYR A 83 -5.74 12.01 -7.87
N PRO A 84 -6.20 13.20 -7.42
CA PRO A 84 -6.61 13.43 -6.03
C PRO A 84 -7.68 12.44 -5.53
N GLN A 85 -8.49 11.89 -6.43
CA GLN A 85 -9.52 10.88 -6.16
C GLN A 85 -8.93 9.60 -5.56
N LEU A 86 -7.70 9.24 -5.94
CA LEU A 86 -6.99 8.08 -5.39
C LEU A 86 -6.68 8.29 -3.90
N VAL A 87 -6.44 9.53 -3.47
CA VAL A 87 -6.23 9.89 -2.06
C VAL A 87 -7.51 9.62 -1.27
N LYS A 88 -8.64 10.17 -1.75
CA LYS A 88 -9.95 9.96 -1.14
C LYS A 88 -10.28 8.48 -1.04
N ALA A 89 -10.08 7.72 -2.12
CA ALA A 89 -10.30 6.28 -2.14
C ALA A 89 -9.38 5.53 -1.17
N THR A 90 -8.11 5.93 -1.05
CA THR A 90 -7.15 5.32 -0.10
C THR A 90 -7.57 5.53 1.34
N LEU A 91 -8.01 6.74 1.68
CA LEU A 91 -8.50 7.08 3.02
C LEU A 91 -9.80 6.32 3.36
N VAL A 92 -10.78 6.36 2.46
CA VAL A 92 -12.09 5.69 2.65
C VAL A 92 -11.93 4.17 2.75
N SER A 93 -11.11 3.58 1.88
CA SER A 93 -10.90 2.12 1.88
C SER A 93 -10.07 1.63 3.07
N GLY A 94 -9.36 2.51 3.79
CA GLY A 94 -8.44 2.10 4.86
C GLY A 94 -7.31 1.19 4.34
N MET A 95 -6.88 1.37 3.09
CA MET A 95 -5.86 0.51 2.48
C MET A 95 -4.53 0.56 3.23
N MET A 96 -3.99 1.76 3.52
CA MET A 96 -2.68 1.89 4.16
C MET A 96 -2.65 1.26 5.57
N PRO A 97 -3.62 1.54 6.46
CA PRO A 97 -3.66 0.90 7.78
C PRO A 97 -3.76 -0.63 7.71
N GLN A 98 -4.59 -1.16 6.80
CA GLN A 98 -4.79 -2.61 6.68
C GLN A 98 -3.52 -3.30 6.16
N LEU A 99 -2.87 -2.74 5.14
CA LEU A 99 -1.59 -3.27 4.65
C LEU A 99 -0.52 -3.19 5.74
N ALA A 100 -0.40 -2.06 6.45
CA ALA A 100 0.56 -1.92 7.55
C ALA A 100 0.34 -3.01 8.61
N LYS A 101 -0.91 -3.22 9.04
CA LYS A 101 -1.28 -4.25 10.01
C LYS A 101 -0.83 -5.65 9.58
N VAL A 102 -1.14 -6.06 8.34
CA VAL A 102 -0.78 -7.39 7.82
C VAL A 102 0.74 -7.56 7.77
N PHE A 103 1.45 -6.58 7.20
CA PHE A 103 2.91 -6.67 7.02
C PHE A 103 3.69 -6.53 8.33
N ILE A 104 3.16 -5.81 9.32
CA ILE A 104 3.71 -5.76 10.68
C ILE A 104 3.53 -7.11 11.37
N ALA A 105 2.35 -7.73 11.28
CA ALA A 105 2.06 -8.98 11.97
C ALA A 105 3.04 -10.11 11.57
N VAL A 106 3.40 -10.18 10.29
CA VAL A 106 4.28 -11.24 9.76
C VAL A 106 5.77 -10.99 10.04
N GLN A 107 6.15 -9.78 10.47
CA GLN A 107 7.52 -9.42 10.86
C GLN A 107 8.58 -9.75 9.78
N GLY A 108 8.23 -9.58 8.50
CA GLY A 108 9.12 -9.88 7.37
C GLY A 108 9.40 -11.36 7.10
N ARG A 109 8.78 -12.28 7.84
CA ARG A 109 8.97 -13.72 7.66
C ARG A 109 8.16 -14.23 6.47
N ASP A 110 8.82 -15.01 5.61
CA ASP A 110 8.21 -15.68 4.46
C ASP A 110 7.49 -14.71 3.49
N VAL A 111 7.93 -13.45 3.45
CA VAL A 111 7.46 -12.46 2.50
C VAL A 111 8.48 -12.32 1.38
N GLY A 112 8.08 -12.55 0.13
CA GLY A 112 8.95 -12.36 -1.02
C GLY A 112 9.42 -10.91 -1.14
N GLU A 113 10.70 -10.70 -1.48
CA GLU A 113 11.31 -9.37 -1.59
C GLU A 113 10.57 -8.44 -2.55
N GLU A 114 10.06 -8.99 -3.65
CA GLU A 114 9.30 -8.21 -4.63
C GLU A 114 8.00 -7.66 -4.03
N VAL A 115 7.31 -8.44 -3.20
CA VAL A 115 6.09 -8.01 -2.49
C VAL A 115 6.44 -6.88 -1.51
N ILE A 116 7.52 -7.03 -0.74
CA ILE A 116 8.01 -6.01 0.19
C ILE A 116 8.31 -4.71 -0.56
N ARG A 117 9.10 -4.79 -1.64
CA ARG A 117 9.49 -3.62 -2.45
C ARG A 117 8.27 -2.92 -3.04
N CYS A 118 7.31 -3.68 -3.56
CA CYS A 118 6.10 -3.14 -4.16
C CYS A 118 5.24 -2.40 -3.12
N VAL A 119 5.02 -3.00 -1.95
CA VAL A 119 4.25 -2.38 -0.86
C VAL A 119 4.98 -1.15 -0.31
N LEU A 120 6.28 -1.23 -0.03
CA LEU A 120 7.04 -0.09 0.47
C LEU A 120 7.03 1.08 -0.52
N SER A 121 7.18 0.81 -1.82
CA SER A 121 7.09 1.85 -2.85
C SER A 121 5.74 2.58 -2.81
N LEU A 122 4.63 1.85 -2.67
CA LEU A 122 3.32 2.46 -2.50
C LEU A 122 3.25 3.34 -1.25
N PHE A 123 3.74 2.86 -0.11
CA PHE A 123 3.76 3.62 1.15
C PHE A 123 4.57 4.92 1.03
N ILE A 124 5.76 4.83 0.45
CA ILE A 124 6.66 5.97 0.24
C ILE A 124 5.98 7.00 -0.65
N THR A 125 5.49 6.60 -1.84
CA THR A 125 4.90 7.53 -2.79
C THR A 125 3.61 8.17 -2.27
N MET A 126 2.75 7.39 -1.61
CA MET A 126 1.52 7.93 -1.02
C MET A 126 1.81 8.91 0.12
N ALA A 127 2.79 8.62 0.98
CA ALA A 127 3.24 9.53 2.02
C ALA A 127 3.88 10.80 1.44
N HIS A 128 4.68 10.64 0.39
CA HIS A 128 5.36 11.75 -0.28
C HIS A 128 4.36 12.74 -0.88
N CYS A 129 3.42 12.24 -1.69
CA CYS A 129 2.50 13.08 -2.44
C CYS A 129 1.38 13.69 -1.59
N HIS A 130 0.96 13.06 -0.49
CA HIS A 130 -0.28 13.45 0.21
C HIS A 130 -0.12 13.49 1.74
N GLU A 131 -0.18 14.69 2.32
CA GLU A 131 -0.02 14.90 3.77
C GLU A 131 -1.06 14.13 4.61
N GLN A 132 -2.32 14.10 4.18
CA GLN A 132 -3.37 13.39 4.91
C GLN A 132 -3.07 11.88 5.01
N VAL A 133 -2.62 11.28 3.90
CA VAL A 133 -2.25 9.86 3.87
C VAL A 133 -0.97 9.63 4.67
N ARG A 134 0.01 10.54 4.58
CA ARG A 134 1.22 10.51 5.42
C ARG A 134 0.87 10.46 6.90
N ASN A 135 -0.05 11.31 7.36
CA ASN A 135 -0.48 11.34 8.76
C ASN A 135 -1.15 10.03 9.18
N VAL A 136 -2.00 9.45 8.33
CA VAL A 136 -2.58 8.11 8.57
C VAL A 136 -1.49 7.05 8.66
N ILE A 137 -0.50 7.04 7.75
CA ILE A 137 0.60 6.08 7.79
C ILE A 137 1.40 6.22 9.10
N LYS A 138 1.66 7.45 9.57
CA LYS A 138 2.35 7.68 10.85
C LYS A 138 1.60 7.06 12.04
N THR A 139 0.28 7.25 12.11
CA THR A 139 -0.54 6.80 13.25
C THR A 139 -0.91 5.32 13.18
N THR A 140 -0.80 4.68 12.02
CA THR A 140 -1.23 3.28 11.80
C THR A 140 -0.08 2.28 11.64
N GLY A 141 1.12 2.65 12.10
CA GLY A 141 2.25 1.72 12.20
C GLY A 141 3.32 1.88 11.12
N GLY A 142 3.32 2.94 10.32
CA GLY A 142 4.33 3.20 9.29
C GLY A 142 5.76 3.23 9.83
N LEU A 143 5.99 3.75 11.05
CA LEU A 143 7.30 3.68 11.69
C LEU A 143 7.72 2.23 11.98
N GLN A 144 6.81 1.42 12.54
CA GLN A 144 7.10 0.02 12.83
C GLN A 144 7.37 -0.76 11.54
N LEU A 145 6.57 -0.54 10.51
CA LEU A 145 6.77 -1.10 9.18
C LEU A 145 8.16 -0.76 8.63
N SER A 146 8.55 0.53 8.69
CA SER A 146 9.86 0.98 8.22
C SER A 146 11.05 0.36 8.96
N LYS A 147 10.86 -0.04 10.22
CA LYS A 147 11.90 -0.72 11.03
C LYS A 147 11.99 -2.20 10.69
N ILE A 148 10.85 -2.88 10.59
CA ILE A 148 10.77 -4.33 10.27
C ILE A 148 11.44 -4.60 8.91
N TYR A 149 11.20 -3.74 7.92
CA TYR A 149 11.70 -3.91 6.55
C TYR A 149 12.88 -2.99 6.20
N ASP A 150 13.56 -2.43 7.22
CA ASP A 150 14.69 -1.49 7.10
C ASP A 150 14.59 -0.42 5.99
N SER A 151 13.41 0.18 5.84
CA SER A 151 13.17 1.21 4.83
C SER A 151 13.55 2.60 5.35
N LYS A 152 14.76 3.05 5.04
CA LYS A 152 15.22 4.43 5.32
C LYS A 152 14.39 5.49 4.61
N GLU A 153 13.97 5.20 3.38
CA GLU A 153 13.18 6.12 2.56
C GLU A 153 11.79 6.34 3.17
N LEU A 154 11.12 5.28 3.65
CA LEU A 154 9.86 5.43 4.36
C LEU A 154 10.04 6.24 5.66
N ARG A 155 11.12 6.02 6.43
CA ARG A 155 11.42 6.83 7.64
C ARG A 155 11.54 8.32 7.30
N LYS A 156 12.23 8.64 6.21
CA LYS A 156 12.40 10.00 5.70
C LYS A 156 11.07 10.65 5.33
N GLU A 157 10.23 9.98 4.54
CA GLU A 157 8.93 10.56 4.12
C GLU A 157 7.98 10.80 5.30
N LEU A 158 8.05 9.94 6.32
CA LEU A 158 7.30 10.13 7.56
C LEU A 158 7.86 11.25 8.44
N GLY A 159 8.99 11.87 8.08
CA GLY A 159 9.60 12.97 8.84
C GLY A 159 10.04 12.53 10.24
N ILE A 160 10.42 11.26 10.39
CA ILE A 160 10.82 10.71 11.69
C ILE A 160 12.35 10.76 11.73
N ALA A 161 12.88 11.70 12.51
CA ALA A 161 14.30 11.71 12.84
C ALA A 161 14.65 10.41 13.59
N GLU A 162 15.70 9.71 13.14
CA GLU A 162 16.30 8.65 13.93
C GLU A 162 16.74 9.28 15.26
N LYS A 163 16.08 8.93 16.38
CA LYS A 163 16.62 9.25 17.69
C LYS A 163 17.94 8.49 17.78
N GLY A 164 19.03 9.18 17.48
CA GLY A 164 20.38 8.69 17.71
C GLY A 164 20.44 8.22 19.16
N GLY A 165 20.74 6.94 19.34
CA GLY A 165 21.16 6.44 20.63
C GLY A 165 22.43 7.16 21.01
N GLN A 166 22.33 8.20 21.84
CA GLN A 166 23.46 8.56 22.68
C GLN A 166 23.61 7.45 23.70
N GLU A 167 24.49 6.51 23.36
CA GLU A 167 25.12 5.62 24.31
C GLU A 167 25.73 6.44 25.44
N LYS A 168 25.44 5.99 26.66
CA LYS A 168 26.13 6.36 27.88
C LYS A 168 27.65 6.35 27.65
N LYS A 169 28.31 7.47 27.95
CA LYS A 169 29.67 7.50 28.52
C LYS A 169 29.50 8.24 29.85
N SER A 170 29.38 7.49 30.93
CA SER A 170 30.45 7.17 31.89
C SER A 170 30.99 8.42 32.57
#